data_AF-A0A081N1D9-F1
#
_entry.id   AF-A0A081N1D9-F1
#
_cell.length_a   1.000
_cell.length_b   1.000
_cell.length_c   1.000
_cell.angle_alpha   90.00
_cell.angle_beta   90.00
_cell.angle_gamma   90.00
#
_symmetry.space_group_name_H-M   'P 1'
#
loop_
_entity.id
_entity.type
_entity.pdbx_description
1 polymer ?
#
loop_
_entity_poly.entity_id
_entity_poly.type
_entity_poly.pdbx_seq_one_letter_code
_entity_poly.pdbx_strand_id
1 'polypeptide(L)'
;MGDSHSGYMLISTSECGRKVYIRGDVAKDFAGLVTGSAFKGQRVVSRLIQLRANAGGMQSFSNLNSAFEHMDIVENLQIGYKILQTSRNQPGGVYITSIGFVEQNAEEVGSGLYKVDYIKGPNKWRLDTEAKPSITTKNAAINGLCKTAKVAAQDIMPEIVTGANQNDRGKQFILDDGYTLYYNPRSFYSRKKVWKTPQQKQNCFEFAANQLGNVLLNAQYRQQKIQWTVHGDGSRLLKRALMRLQGQNLDGHTVFFAAPTEWMAGLLPLMRKCGMKLHDEVMAFNADDWRAPGNRLDPRIITEIQSFGPAYRQAAQKYKQAMQSDMITAFGWGTLASTPLTGSFIDSLMDGQFLDTMGPRETAGVLGGISLAVARRGRSLRNMTANRANDPALNPHMHPFKSASSFNAHVAQGNGGEFKSFLAICKSLGKEYA
;
A
#
# COMPACT_ATOMS: atom_id res chain seq x y z
N MET A 1 -40.54 3.56 -22.71
CA MET A 1 -41.29 2.54 -21.93
C MET A 1 -40.26 1.71 -21.20
N GLY A 2 -40.15 1.90 -19.87
CA GLY A 2 -39.10 1.30 -19.05
C GLY A 2 -39.56 -0.03 -18.47
N ASP A 3 -38.84 -1.10 -18.77
CA ASP A 3 -38.96 -2.37 -18.05
C ASP A 3 -38.39 -2.18 -16.64
N SER A 4 -39.26 -1.83 -15.70
CA SER A 4 -38.96 -1.59 -14.29
C SER A 4 -38.82 -2.90 -13.50
N HIS A 5 -38.05 -3.84 -14.02
CA HIS A 5 -37.63 -5.00 -13.23
C HIS A 5 -36.27 -4.65 -12.61
N SER A 6 -36.22 -4.48 -11.28
CA SER A 6 -35.02 -4.33 -10.42
C SER A 6 -34.48 -2.93 -10.06
N GLY A 7 -35.18 -1.83 -10.35
CA GLY A 7 -34.70 -0.49 -9.98
C GLY A 7 -33.56 0.03 -10.85
N TYR A 8 -33.41 -0.53 -12.05
CA TYR A 8 -32.48 -0.06 -13.09
C TYR A 8 -33.26 0.45 -14.30
N MET A 9 -32.72 1.47 -14.96
CA MET A 9 -33.23 2.05 -16.20
C MET A 9 -32.30 1.70 -17.36
N LEU A 10 -32.88 1.31 -18.49
CA LEU A 10 -32.14 1.03 -19.72
C LEU A 10 -31.71 2.36 -20.36
N ILE A 11 -30.40 2.54 -20.57
CA ILE A 11 -29.82 3.79 -21.11
C ILE A 11 -29.20 3.63 -22.49
N SER A 12 -28.90 2.40 -22.91
CA SER A 12 -28.46 2.13 -24.28
C SER A 12 -29.04 0.80 -24.75
N THR A 13 -29.95 0.89 -25.72
CA THR A 13 -30.37 -0.22 -26.57
C THR A 13 -29.56 -0.18 -27.85
N SER A 14 -28.92 -1.28 -28.20
CA SER A 14 -28.36 -1.40 -29.53
C SER A 14 -28.45 -2.83 -30.01
N GLU A 15 -28.56 -3.00 -31.31
CA GLU A 15 -28.63 -4.31 -31.96
C GLU A 15 -27.33 -5.13 -31.82
N CYS A 16 -26.19 -4.48 -31.53
CA CYS A 16 -24.90 -5.14 -31.33
C CYS A 16 -24.22 -4.79 -29.98
N GLY A 17 -23.66 -5.78 -29.28
CA GLY A 17 -23.01 -5.59 -27.97
C GLY A 17 -23.98 -5.69 -26.78
N ARG A 18 -23.49 -5.39 -25.57
CA ARG A 18 -24.26 -5.57 -24.32
C ARG A 18 -25.23 -4.40 -24.08
N LYS A 19 -26.44 -4.70 -23.60
CA LYS A 19 -27.38 -3.68 -23.08
C LYS A 19 -26.76 -3.01 -21.85
N VAL A 20 -26.95 -1.70 -21.70
CA VAL A 20 -26.42 -0.94 -20.56
C VAL A 20 -27.59 -0.39 -19.74
N TYR A 21 -27.57 -0.68 -18.44
CA TYR A 21 -28.57 -0.29 -17.46
C TYR A 21 -27.94 0.60 -16.40
N ILE A 22 -28.68 1.56 -15.85
CA ILE A 22 -28.25 2.42 -14.74
C ILE A 22 -29.22 2.32 -13.57
N ARG A 23 -28.70 2.17 -12.35
CA ARG A 23 -29.56 2.13 -11.16
C ARG A 23 -30.27 3.47 -10.96
N GLY A 24 -31.54 3.46 -10.56
CA GLY A 24 -32.39 4.65 -10.53
C GLY A 24 -31.91 5.77 -9.61
N ASP A 25 -31.28 5.42 -8.48
CA ASP A 25 -30.62 6.36 -7.57
C ASP A 25 -29.37 6.98 -8.21
N VAL A 26 -28.54 6.19 -8.89
CA VAL A 26 -27.33 6.64 -9.60
C VAL A 26 -27.68 7.50 -10.82
N ALA A 27 -28.83 7.27 -11.44
CA ALA A 27 -29.29 8.07 -12.57
C ALA A 27 -29.54 9.54 -12.21
N LYS A 28 -29.89 9.84 -10.95
CA LYS A 28 -30.03 11.23 -10.47
C LYS A 28 -28.67 11.92 -10.40
N ASP A 29 -27.67 11.24 -9.83
CA ASP A 29 -26.29 11.74 -9.78
C ASP A 29 -25.74 11.94 -11.18
N PHE A 30 -26.02 10.99 -12.09
CA PHE A 30 -25.67 11.09 -13.50
C PHE A 30 -26.31 12.30 -14.20
N ALA A 31 -27.61 12.54 -13.98
CA ALA A 31 -28.31 13.67 -14.57
C ALA A 31 -27.67 15.01 -14.15
N GLY A 32 -27.27 15.14 -12.88
CA GLY A 32 -26.54 16.32 -12.38
C GLY A 32 -25.16 16.52 -13.03
N LEU A 33 -24.48 15.43 -13.39
CA LEU A 33 -23.17 15.47 -14.06
C LEU A 33 -23.26 15.87 -15.54
N VAL A 34 -24.34 15.45 -16.22
CA VAL A 34 -24.55 15.74 -17.65
C VAL A 34 -25.07 17.17 -17.88
N THR A 35 -25.85 17.72 -16.95
CA THR A 35 -26.42 19.08 -17.07
C THR A 35 -25.43 20.19 -16.71
N GLY A 36 -24.39 19.92 -15.91
CA GLY A 36 -23.45 20.94 -15.40
C GLY A 36 -22.35 21.40 -16.37
N SER A 37 -22.03 20.64 -17.44
CA SER A 37 -21.20 21.14 -18.55
C SER A 37 -21.37 20.28 -19.81
N ALA A 38 -21.65 20.92 -20.96
CA ALA A 38 -21.99 20.23 -22.21
C ALA A 38 -20.87 19.27 -22.70
N PHE A 39 -19.60 19.68 -22.58
CA PHE A 39 -18.46 18.90 -23.08
C PHE A 39 -18.11 17.71 -22.18
N LYS A 40 -18.20 17.85 -20.85
CA LYS A 40 -17.99 16.70 -19.94
C LYS A 40 -19.17 15.75 -19.98
N GLY A 41 -20.41 16.26 -20.02
CA GLY A 41 -21.61 15.45 -20.14
C GLY A 41 -21.59 14.54 -21.37
N GLN A 42 -21.21 15.07 -22.54
CA GLN A 42 -21.06 14.28 -23.77
C GLN A 42 -19.99 13.20 -23.67
N ARG A 43 -18.84 13.47 -23.03
CA ARG A 43 -17.77 12.48 -22.84
C ARG A 43 -18.17 11.36 -21.89
N VAL A 44 -18.87 11.68 -20.81
CA VAL A 44 -19.38 10.67 -19.87
C VAL A 44 -20.44 9.80 -20.55
N VAL A 45 -21.40 10.40 -21.26
CA VAL A 45 -22.40 9.67 -22.04
C VAL A 45 -21.72 8.77 -23.08
N SER A 46 -20.75 9.30 -23.83
CA SER A 46 -19.98 8.54 -24.81
C SER A 46 -19.29 7.33 -24.18
N ARG A 47 -18.65 7.49 -23.01
CA ARG A 47 -18.03 6.36 -22.31
C ARG A 47 -19.05 5.34 -21.82
N LEU A 48 -20.16 5.78 -21.25
CA LEU A 48 -21.22 4.87 -20.81
C LEU A 48 -21.77 4.03 -21.97
N ILE A 49 -21.91 4.64 -23.14
CA ILE A 49 -22.25 3.92 -24.37
C ILE A 49 -21.14 2.94 -24.74
N GLN A 50 -19.87 3.31 -24.68
CA GLN A 50 -18.73 2.43 -24.99
C GLN A 50 -18.64 1.19 -24.08
N LEU A 51 -19.20 1.22 -22.86
CA LEU A 51 -19.25 0.04 -21.98
C LEU A 51 -19.96 -1.15 -22.64
N ARG A 52 -20.87 -0.92 -23.60
CA ARG A 52 -21.50 -1.99 -24.39
C ARG A 52 -20.52 -2.95 -25.05
N ALA A 53 -19.35 -2.44 -25.45
CA ALA A 53 -18.29 -3.16 -26.16
C ALA A 53 -17.10 -3.47 -25.24
N ASN A 54 -16.75 -2.53 -24.35
CA ASN A 54 -15.48 -2.55 -23.64
C ASN A 54 -15.59 -2.92 -22.14
N ALA A 55 -16.80 -3.15 -21.62
CA ALA A 55 -17.01 -3.47 -20.21
C ALA A 55 -16.23 -4.72 -19.79
N GLY A 56 -15.47 -4.58 -18.70
CA GLY A 56 -14.64 -5.65 -18.13
C GLY A 56 -13.29 -5.85 -18.83
N GLY A 57 -12.95 -5.04 -19.84
CA GLY A 57 -11.70 -5.16 -20.58
C GLY A 57 -10.42 -4.88 -19.77
N MET A 58 -9.27 -4.98 -20.43
CA MET A 58 -7.94 -4.78 -19.81
C MET A 58 -7.72 -3.37 -19.25
N GLN A 59 -8.47 -2.38 -19.75
CA GLN A 59 -8.41 -0.99 -19.31
C GLN A 59 -9.36 -0.64 -18.16
N SER A 60 -10.20 -1.59 -17.71
CA SER A 60 -11.06 -1.39 -16.54
C SER A 60 -10.43 -1.94 -15.28
N PHE A 61 -10.89 -1.47 -14.13
CA PHE A 61 -10.63 -2.08 -12.83
C PHE A 61 -11.56 -3.29 -12.63
N SER A 62 -11.15 -4.28 -11.86
CA SER A 62 -11.99 -5.44 -11.49
C SER A 62 -11.95 -5.71 -10.00
N ASN A 63 -13.08 -6.01 -9.38
CA ASN A 63 -13.14 -6.32 -7.96
C ASN A 63 -12.45 -7.67 -7.69
N LEU A 64 -11.56 -7.73 -6.69
CA LEU A 64 -10.90 -8.97 -6.27
C LEU A 64 -11.89 -9.98 -5.65
N ASN A 65 -12.96 -9.50 -5.04
CA ASN A 65 -13.95 -10.33 -4.34
C ASN A 65 -15.17 -10.65 -5.21
N SER A 66 -15.22 -10.15 -6.44
CA SER A 66 -16.35 -10.40 -7.35
C SER A 66 -15.93 -10.29 -8.81
N ALA A 67 -15.94 -11.42 -9.52
CA ALA A 67 -15.60 -11.49 -10.94
C ALA A 67 -16.58 -10.72 -11.86
N PHE A 68 -17.77 -10.38 -11.34
CA PHE A 68 -18.80 -9.67 -12.09
C PHE A 68 -18.73 -8.15 -11.92
N GLU A 69 -17.94 -7.66 -10.97
CA GLU A 69 -17.86 -6.24 -10.63
C GLU A 69 -16.62 -5.57 -11.21
N HIS A 70 -16.83 -4.44 -11.87
CA HIS A 70 -15.81 -3.68 -12.57
C HIS A 70 -15.99 -2.19 -12.34
N MET A 71 -14.96 -1.43 -12.68
CA MET A 71 -14.99 0.02 -12.60
C MET A 71 -14.15 0.63 -13.71
N ASP A 72 -14.65 1.67 -14.36
CA ASP A 72 -13.89 2.49 -15.30
C ASP A 72 -13.62 3.85 -14.67
N ILE A 73 -12.43 4.41 -14.90
CA ILE A 73 -12.12 5.81 -14.58
C ILE A 73 -11.97 6.56 -15.91
N VAL A 74 -12.67 7.69 -16.06
CA VAL A 74 -12.55 8.60 -17.20
C VAL A 74 -12.31 9.99 -16.70
N GLU A 75 -11.14 10.53 -16.99
CA GLU A 75 -10.65 11.79 -16.42
C GLU A 75 -10.76 11.73 -14.89
N ASN A 76 -11.65 12.53 -14.32
CA ASN A 76 -11.92 12.58 -12.90
C ASN A 76 -13.20 11.84 -12.51
N LEU A 77 -13.78 10.99 -13.35
CA LEU A 77 -15.03 10.29 -13.08
C LEU A 77 -14.85 8.77 -12.95
N GLN A 78 -15.28 8.22 -11.83
CA GLN A 78 -15.37 6.81 -11.52
C GLN A 78 -16.75 6.26 -11.89
N ILE A 79 -16.80 5.16 -12.62
CA ILE A 79 -18.03 4.48 -13.03
C ILE A 79 -17.93 3.02 -12.62
N GLY A 80 -18.62 2.62 -11.55
CA GLY A 80 -18.68 1.23 -11.09
C GLY A 80 -19.87 0.48 -11.70
N TYR A 81 -19.65 -0.73 -12.24
CA TYR A 81 -20.67 -1.52 -12.91
C TYR A 81 -20.53 -3.03 -12.67
N LYS A 82 -21.62 -3.76 -12.91
CA LYS A 82 -21.68 -5.22 -12.93
C LYS A 82 -21.89 -5.75 -14.34
N ILE A 83 -21.26 -6.85 -14.71
CA ILE A 83 -21.55 -7.58 -15.95
C ILE A 83 -22.32 -8.83 -15.58
N LEU A 84 -23.58 -8.91 -16.00
CA LEU A 84 -24.46 -10.04 -15.71
C LEU A 84 -24.81 -10.76 -17.01
N GLN A 85 -24.84 -12.09 -16.94
CA GLN A 85 -25.38 -12.93 -18.01
C GLN A 85 -26.89 -13.04 -17.88
N THR A 86 -27.57 -13.38 -18.97
CA THR A 86 -29.02 -13.56 -18.97
C THR A 86 -29.40 -14.68 -18.00
N SER A 87 -30.36 -14.39 -17.13
CA SER A 87 -30.97 -15.37 -16.21
C SER A 87 -32.50 -15.26 -16.31
N ARG A 88 -33.23 -16.21 -15.69
CA ARG A 88 -34.70 -16.25 -15.74
C ARG A 88 -35.37 -14.93 -15.36
N ASN A 89 -34.77 -14.17 -14.44
CA ASN A 89 -35.38 -12.97 -13.86
C ASN A 89 -34.59 -11.68 -14.15
N GLN A 90 -33.51 -11.75 -14.95
CA GLN A 90 -32.69 -10.59 -15.22
C GLN A 90 -32.02 -10.67 -16.60
N PRO A 91 -32.20 -9.67 -17.48
CA PRO A 91 -31.59 -9.68 -18.80
C PRO A 91 -30.06 -9.51 -18.69
N GLY A 92 -29.32 -10.16 -19.59
CA GLY A 92 -27.88 -9.96 -19.66
C GLY A 92 -27.51 -8.52 -20.02
N GLY A 93 -26.43 -8.00 -19.44
CA GLY A 93 -25.95 -6.65 -19.75
C GLY A 93 -24.97 -6.08 -18.73
N VAL A 94 -24.66 -4.79 -18.91
CA VAL A 94 -23.82 -3.98 -18.04
C VAL A 94 -24.72 -3.15 -17.14
N TYR A 95 -24.60 -3.31 -15.84
CA TYR A 95 -25.42 -2.64 -14.83
C TYR A 95 -24.57 -1.63 -14.06
N ILE A 96 -24.74 -0.34 -14.32
CA ILE A 96 -24.06 0.73 -13.61
C ILE A 96 -24.63 0.83 -12.20
N THR A 97 -23.75 0.68 -11.23
CA THR A 97 -24.05 0.62 -9.79
C THR A 97 -23.55 1.85 -9.03
N SER A 98 -22.67 2.64 -9.63
CA SER A 98 -22.17 3.88 -9.05
C SER A 98 -21.53 4.79 -10.09
N ILE A 99 -21.65 6.09 -9.88
CA ILE A 99 -20.88 7.13 -10.55
C ILE A 99 -20.36 8.09 -9.47
N GLY A 100 -19.18 8.66 -9.64
CA GLY A 100 -18.63 9.67 -8.71
C GLY A 100 -17.34 10.28 -9.22
N PHE A 101 -16.85 11.34 -8.58
CA PHE A 101 -15.57 11.92 -8.94
C PHE A 101 -14.39 11.22 -8.24
N VAL A 102 -13.30 11.03 -8.96
CA VAL A 102 -12.01 10.59 -8.42
C VAL A 102 -11.28 11.81 -7.88
N GLU A 103 -11.07 11.86 -6.57
CA GLU A 103 -10.11 12.78 -5.94
C GLU A 103 -8.68 12.26 -6.17
N GLN A 104 -8.14 12.34 -7.40
CA GLN A 104 -6.70 12.46 -7.72
C GLN A 104 -6.39 12.11 -9.18
N ASN A 105 -5.86 13.09 -9.91
CA ASN A 105 -5.03 12.88 -11.10
C ASN A 105 -3.67 12.38 -10.62
N ALA A 106 -3.42 11.07 -10.69
CA ALA A 106 -2.06 10.54 -10.61
C ALA A 106 -1.62 10.22 -12.04
N GLU A 107 -0.46 10.72 -12.45
CA GLU A 107 0.25 10.16 -13.60
C GLU A 107 0.51 8.68 -13.29
N GLU A 108 -0.30 7.79 -13.88
CA GLU A 108 -0.26 6.35 -13.63
C GLU A 108 0.90 5.70 -14.39
N VAL A 109 2.11 5.80 -13.83
CA VAL A 109 3.22 4.96 -14.31
C VAL A 109 3.01 3.51 -13.86
N GLY A 110 3.35 2.55 -14.73
CA GLY A 110 3.17 1.12 -14.49
C GLY A 110 4.17 0.54 -13.48
N SER A 111 4.10 -0.76 -13.22
CA SER A 111 5.18 -1.42 -12.46
C SER A 111 6.47 -1.41 -13.28
N GLY A 112 7.60 -1.17 -12.63
CA GLY A 112 8.89 -1.13 -13.30
C GLY A 112 9.98 -0.44 -12.49
N LEU A 113 11.16 -0.35 -13.08
CA LEU A 113 12.27 0.41 -12.52
C LEU A 113 12.20 1.86 -12.98
N TYR A 114 12.41 2.78 -12.05
CA TYR A 114 12.47 4.21 -12.31
C TYR A 114 13.69 4.79 -11.61
N LYS A 115 14.32 5.80 -12.20
CA LYS A 115 15.40 6.51 -11.54
C LYS A 115 14.82 7.62 -10.67
N VAL A 116 15.36 7.78 -9.47
CA VAL A 116 15.03 8.90 -8.58
C VAL A 116 16.31 9.70 -8.34
N ASP A 117 16.36 10.92 -8.87
CA ASP A 117 17.49 11.82 -8.71
C ASP A 117 17.32 12.69 -7.46
N TYR A 118 18.43 12.97 -6.77
CA TYR A 118 18.50 14.05 -5.81
C TYR A 118 18.80 15.36 -6.52
N ILE A 119 18.03 16.42 -6.23
CA ILE A 119 18.29 17.76 -6.75
C ILE A 119 18.61 18.68 -5.58
N LYS A 120 19.75 19.38 -5.66
CA LYS A 120 20.10 20.45 -4.72
C LYS A 120 19.14 21.63 -4.94
N GLY A 121 18.15 21.80 -4.06
CA GLY A 121 17.15 22.88 -4.15
C GLY A 121 15.78 22.51 -3.54
N PRO A 122 14.73 23.34 -3.75
CA PRO A 122 13.36 22.98 -3.39
C PRO A 122 12.89 21.79 -4.22
N ASN A 123 12.16 20.85 -3.62
CA ASN A 123 11.83 19.50 -4.15
C ASN A 123 13.07 18.61 -4.36
N LYS A 124 13.61 18.15 -3.23
CA LYS A 124 14.88 17.40 -3.10
C LYS A 124 14.97 16.10 -3.92
N TRP A 125 13.85 15.51 -4.33
CA TRP A 125 13.81 14.24 -5.03
C TRP A 125 12.93 14.34 -6.27
N ARG A 126 13.45 13.87 -7.42
CA ARG A 126 12.72 13.88 -8.69
C ARG A 126 12.66 12.48 -9.27
N LEU A 127 11.44 12.03 -9.55
CA LEU A 127 11.19 10.80 -10.28
C LEU A 127 11.38 11.05 -11.78
N ASP A 128 12.23 10.26 -12.41
CA ASP A 128 12.19 10.07 -13.86
C ASP A 128 11.05 9.11 -14.18
N THR A 129 10.04 9.58 -14.93
CA THR A 129 8.84 8.80 -15.28
C THR A 129 9.10 7.79 -16.39
N GLU A 130 10.26 7.83 -17.03
CA GLU A 130 10.67 6.84 -18.01
C GLU A 130 11.17 5.56 -17.32
N ALA A 131 10.55 4.43 -17.65
CA ALA A 131 10.94 3.13 -17.12
C ALA A 131 12.35 2.75 -17.60
N LYS A 132 13.19 2.28 -16.67
CA LYS A 132 14.56 1.88 -16.95
C LYS A 132 14.65 0.36 -17.16
N PRO A 133 15.47 -0.11 -18.12
CA PRO A 133 15.60 -1.54 -18.40
C PRO A 133 16.43 -2.30 -17.35
N SER A 134 17.19 -1.57 -16.52
CA SER A 134 18.08 -2.13 -15.50
C SER A 134 18.33 -1.15 -14.38
N ILE A 135 18.90 -1.63 -13.28
CA ILE A 135 19.31 -0.80 -12.14
C ILE A 135 20.46 0.12 -12.58
N THR A 136 20.26 1.43 -12.40
CA THR A 136 21.22 2.46 -12.83
C THR A 136 22.08 2.99 -11.70
N THR A 137 21.75 2.66 -10.44
CA THR A 137 22.37 3.21 -9.23
C THR A 137 22.85 2.10 -8.29
N LYS A 138 23.72 2.41 -7.33
CA LYS A 138 24.16 1.42 -6.31
C LYS A 138 23.07 1.07 -5.30
N ASN A 139 22.21 2.03 -4.99
CA ASN A 139 21.09 1.87 -4.08
C ASN A 139 19.82 1.64 -4.88
N ALA A 140 19.06 0.61 -4.52
CA ALA A 140 17.78 0.31 -5.12
C ALA A 140 16.71 0.12 -4.05
N ALA A 141 15.46 0.41 -4.38
CA ALA A 141 14.35 0.37 -3.44
C ALA A 141 13.16 -0.38 -4.04
N ILE A 142 12.44 -1.13 -3.22
CA ILE A 142 11.17 -1.76 -3.59
C ILE A 142 10.09 -1.14 -2.70
N ASN A 143 9.08 -0.53 -3.30
CA ASN A 143 7.99 0.08 -2.54
C ASN A 143 7.01 -0.97 -2.00
N GLY A 144 6.36 -0.64 -0.88
CA GLY A 144 5.27 -1.45 -0.32
C GLY A 144 3.91 -0.79 -0.47
N LEU A 145 3.72 0.38 0.15
CA LEU A 145 2.38 0.93 0.44
C LEU A 145 2.08 2.28 -0.20
N CYS A 146 2.71 2.58 -1.32
CA CYS A 146 2.62 3.88 -1.95
C CYS A 146 1.50 3.91 -2.99
N LYS A 147 0.62 4.91 -2.91
CA LYS A 147 -0.48 5.10 -3.87
C LYS A 147 0.02 5.35 -5.29
N THR A 148 1.08 6.13 -5.43
CA THR A 148 1.65 6.53 -6.71
C THR A 148 3.16 6.39 -6.69
N ALA A 149 3.78 6.27 -7.87
CA ALA A 149 5.24 6.25 -7.96
C ALA A 149 5.87 7.54 -7.46
N LYS A 150 5.22 8.70 -7.69
CA LYS A 150 5.69 9.99 -7.19
C LYS A 150 5.75 10.03 -5.67
N VAL A 151 4.68 9.61 -4.98
CA VAL A 151 4.65 9.54 -3.51
C VAL A 151 5.70 8.54 -3.00
N ALA A 152 5.86 7.40 -3.67
CA ALA A 152 6.93 6.45 -3.35
C ALA A 152 8.32 7.10 -3.46
N ALA A 153 8.58 7.77 -4.58
CA ALA A 153 9.88 8.31 -4.94
C ALA A 153 10.26 9.60 -4.21
N GLN A 154 9.28 10.42 -3.80
CA GLN A 154 9.56 11.76 -3.28
C GLN A 154 9.26 11.90 -1.79
N ASP A 155 8.25 11.19 -1.30
CA ASP A 155 7.71 11.44 0.04
C ASP A 155 8.09 10.33 1.03
N ILE A 156 8.15 9.07 0.57
CA ILE A 156 8.33 7.91 1.46
C ILE A 156 9.74 7.31 1.36
N MET A 157 10.09 6.76 0.19
CA MET A 157 11.31 5.96 0.06
C MET A 157 12.60 6.76 0.31
N PRO A 158 12.72 8.07 0.03
CA PRO A 158 13.96 8.78 0.31
C PRO A 158 14.39 8.75 1.77
N GLU A 159 13.47 8.95 2.72
CA GLU A 159 13.77 8.86 4.16
C GLU A 159 14.21 7.43 4.52
N ILE A 160 13.59 6.42 3.93
CA ILE A 160 13.89 5.02 4.23
C ILE A 160 15.25 4.59 3.64
N VAL A 161 15.53 4.94 2.38
CA VAL A 161 16.79 4.60 1.71
C VAL A 161 17.98 5.30 2.37
N THR A 162 17.82 6.58 2.73
CA THR A 162 18.85 7.33 3.48
C THR A 162 19.00 6.84 4.92
N GLY A 163 17.89 6.50 5.58
CA GLY A 163 17.86 5.92 6.92
C GLY A 163 18.51 4.55 7.00
N ALA A 164 18.47 3.75 5.93
CA ALA A 164 19.19 2.47 5.85
C ALA A 164 20.72 2.66 5.72
N ASN A 165 21.16 3.81 5.21
CA ASN A 165 22.55 4.07 4.84
C ASN A 165 23.13 5.24 5.65
N GLN A 166 23.05 5.18 6.99
CA GLN A 166 23.27 6.37 7.82
C GLN A 166 24.72 6.86 7.89
N ASN A 167 25.69 6.03 7.50
CA ASN A 167 27.09 6.44 7.46
C ASN A 167 27.29 7.56 6.41
N ASP A 168 28.21 8.48 6.67
CA ASP A 168 28.37 9.70 5.86
C ASP A 168 28.62 9.37 4.39
N ARG A 169 29.36 8.30 4.12
CA ARG A 169 29.65 7.82 2.77
C ARG A 169 28.41 7.30 2.04
N GLY A 170 27.55 6.56 2.73
CA GLY A 170 26.31 5.99 2.22
C GLY A 170 25.27 7.07 1.91
N LYS A 171 25.10 8.02 2.83
CA LYS A 171 24.29 9.22 2.58
C LYS A 171 24.78 9.98 1.36
N GLN A 172 26.09 10.23 1.28
CA GLN A 172 26.66 10.98 0.16
C GLN A 172 26.44 10.27 -1.18
N PHE A 173 26.62 8.94 -1.26
CA PHE A 173 26.33 8.19 -2.47
C PHE A 173 24.88 8.32 -2.94
N ILE A 174 23.92 8.32 -2.01
CA ILE A 174 22.50 8.49 -2.32
C ILE A 174 22.21 9.93 -2.79
N LEU A 175 22.87 10.94 -2.20
CA LEU A 175 22.71 12.33 -2.61
C LEU A 175 23.37 12.66 -3.95
N ASP A 176 24.43 11.94 -4.33
CA ASP A 176 25.15 12.17 -5.59
C ASP A 176 24.54 11.40 -6.77
N ASP A 177 24.15 10.14 -6.57
CA ASP A 177 23.69 9.23 -7.64
C ASP A 177 22.16 9.04 -7.65
N GLY A 178 21.51 9.34 -6.53
CA GLY A 178 20.12 8.99 -6.30
C GLY A 178 19.94 7.51 -6.00
N TYR A 179 18.76 6.98 -6.36
CA TYR A 179 18.47 5.56 -6.23
C TYR A 179 17.51 5.07 -7.33
N THR A 180 17.49 3.76 -7.55
CA THR A 180 16.57 3.12 -8.49
C THR A 180 15.37 2.61 -7.71
N LEU A 181 14.17 3.05 -8.06
CA LEU A 181 12.92 2.58 -7.47
C LEU A 181 12.30 1.50 -8.36
N TYR A 182 12.21 0.27 -7.84
CA TYR A 182 11.24 -0.69 -8.36
C TYR A 182 9.86 -0.34 -7.80
N TYR A 183 9.03 0.26 -8.63
CA TYR A 183 7.65 0.58 -8.28
C TYR A 183 6.72 -0.57 -8.66
N ASN A 184 5.88 -0.96 -7.72
CA ASN A 184 4.75 -1.85 -7.91
C ASN A 184 3.48 -1.14 -7.39
N PRO A 185 2.49 -0.86 -8.26
CA PRO A 185 1.28 -0.18 -7.83
C PRO A 185 0.45 -1.08 -6.90
N ARG A 186 -0.05 -0.47 -5.81
CA ARG A 186 -0.99 -1.14 -4.90
C ARG A 186 -2.37 -1.29 -5.58
N SER A 187 -3.13 -2.30 -5.15
CA SER A 187 -4.53 -2.43 -5.56
C SER A 187 -5.33 -1.22 -5.07
N PHE A 188 -6.19 -0.68 -5.94
CA PHE A 188 -7.01 0.48 -5.64
C PHE A 188 -8.13 0.08 -4.66
N TYR A 189 -8.31 0.80 -3.56
CA TYR A 189 -9.40 0.56 -2.62
C TYR A 189 -10.38 1.71 -2.69
N SER A 190 -11.65 1.41 -2.96
CA SER A 190 -12.72 2.42 -3.07
C SER A 190 -14.06 1.77 -2.75
N ARG A 191 -14.89 2.44 -1.93
CA ARG A 191 -16.24 2.00 -1.55
C ARG A 191 -16.28 0.58 -0.97
N LYS A 192 -15.38 0.29 -0.02
CA LYS A 192 -15.24 -1.02 0.65
C LYS A 192 -14.89 -2.19 -0.27
N LYS A 193 -14.38 -1.91 -1.47
CA LYS A 193 -14.02 -2.92 -2.46
C LYS A 193 -12.56 -2.78 -2.84
N VAL A 194 -11.88 -3.92 -2.95
CA VAL A 194 -10.52 -3.99 -3.45
C VAL A 194 -10.58 -4.17 -4.96
N TRP A 195 -10.13 -3.16 -5.68
CA TRP A 195 -10.11 -3.11 -7.13
C TRP A 195 -8.71 -3.40 -7.64
N LYS A 196 -8.59 -4.38 -8.52
CA LYS A 196 -7.43 -4.60 -9.35
C LYS A 196 -7.39 -3.51 -10.42
N THR A 197 -6.31 -2.74 -10.50
CA THR A 197 -6.18 -1.65 -11.49
C THR A 197 -5.97 -2.17 -12.92
N PRO A 198 -6.19 -1.37 -13.98
CA PRO A 198 -5.86 -1.73 -15.35
C PRO A 198 -4.40 -2.18 -15.49
N GLN A 199 -3.48 -1.44 -14.87
CA GLN A 199 -2.07 -1.78 -14.82
C GLN A 199 -1.85 -3.10 -14.11
N GLN A 200 -2.58 -3.42 -13.03
CA GLN A 200 -2.48 -4.72 -12.38
C GLN A 200 -3.12 -5.86 -13.20
N LYS A 201 -4.12 -5.57 -14.04
CA LYS A 201 -4.67 -6.56 -14.99
C LYS A 201 -3.65 -6.90 -16.06
N GLN A 202 -2.92 -5.90 -16.57
CA GLN A 202 -1.84 -6.07 -17.54
C GLN A 202 -0.59 -6.70 -16.88
N ASN A 203 -0.27 -6.26 -15.66
CA ASN A 203 0.90 -6.63 -14.88
C ASN A 203 0.44 -7.17 -13.53
N CYS A 204 0.02 -8.44 -13.49
CA CYS A 204 -0.37 -9.06 -12.22
C CYS A 204 0.83 -9.12 -11.24
N PHE A 205 0.57 -9.31 -9.95
CA PHE A 205 1.62 -9.40 -8.94
C PHE A 205 2.70 -10.45 -9.29
N GLU A 206 2.31 -11.54 -9.96
CA GLU A 206 3.24 -12.55 -10.47
C GLU A 206 4.12 -12.04 -11.62
N PHE A 207 3.57 -11.19 -12.49
CA PHE A 207 4.31 -10.53 -13.57
C PHE A 207 5.31 -9.49 -13.04
N ALA A 208 4.96 -8.78 -11.96
CA ALA A 208 5.91 -7.92 -11.25
C ALA A 208 7.00 -8.75 -10.55
N ALA A 209 6.64 -9.90 -9.94
CA ALA A 209 7.60 -10.77 -9.25
C ALA A 209 8.64 -11.39 -10.20
N ASN A 210 8.21 -12.11 -11.24
CA ASN A 210 8.42 -11.59 -12.58
C ASN A 210 9.68 -10.84 -12.98
N GLN A 211 9.38 -9.62 -13.42
CA GLN A 211 10.29 -8.57 -13.79
C GLN A 211 11.32 -8.30 -12.70
N LEU A 212 10.93 -8.26 -11.42
CA LEU A 212 11.88 -8.08 -10.32
C LEU A 212 12.93 -9.20 -10.28
N GLY A 213 12.53 -10.45 -10.49
CA GLY A 213 13.45 -11.58 -10.57
C GLY A 213 14.46 -11.42 -11.70
N ASN A 214 14.01 -11.02 -12.88
CA ASN A 214 14.90 -10.73 -14.01
C ASN A 214 15.84 -9.54 -13.72
N VAL A 215 15.35 -8.52 -13.02
CA VAL A 215 16.16 -7.37 -12.58
C VAL A 215 17.29 -7.81 -11.65
N LEU A 216 17.00 -8.68 -10.68
CA LEU A 216 18.00 -9.23 -9.77
C LEU A 216 19.07 -10.01 -10.54
N LEU A 217 18.66 -10.96 -11.40
CA LEU A 217 19.60 -11.74 -12.21
C LEU A 217 20.45 -10.87 -13.13
N ASN A 218 19.84 -9.89 -13.81
CA ASN A 218 20.57 -9.00 -14.72
C ASN A 218 21.63 -8.19 -13.98
N ALA A 219 21.32 -7.69 -12.78
CA ALA A 219 22.29 -6.98 -11.97
C ALA A 219 23.42 -7.92 -11.49
N GLN A 220 23.11 -9.15 -11.10
CA GLN A 220 24.11 -10.16 -10.75
C GLN A 220 25.01 -10.52 -11.94
N TYR A 221 24.45 -10.76 -13.14
CA TYR A 221 25.24 -11.08 -14.34
C TYR A 221 26.17 -9.94 -14.74
N ARG A 222 25.76 -8.69 -14.47
CA ARG A 222 26.60 -7.49 -14.64
C ARG A 222 27.56 -7.25 -13.48
N GLN A 223 27.64 -8.19 -12.52
CA GLN A 223 28.47 -8.11 -11.32
C GLN A 223 28.25 -6.82 -10.51
N GLN A 224 27.02 -6.27 -10.57
CA GLN A 224 26.67 -5.08 -9.82
C GLN A 224 26.48 -5.42 -8.34
N LYS A 225 27.13 -4.63 -7.48
CA LYS A 225 26.89 -4.69 -6.04
C LYS A 225 25.76 -3.73 -5.69
N ILE A 226 24.60 -4.28 -5.36
CA ILE A 226 23.37 -3.51 -5.13
C ILE A 226 22.94 -3.59 -3.67
N GLN A 227 22.63 -2.43 -3.09
CA GLN A 227 22.01 -2.32 -1.77
C GLN A 227 20.51 -2.07 -1.93
N TRP A 228 19.71 -3.04 -1.53
CA TRP A 228 18.26 -3.01 -1.60
C TRP A 228 17.63 -2.51 -0.31
N THR A 229 16.74 -1.54 -0.41
CA THR A 229 15.82 -1.13 0.65
C THR A 229 14.42 -1.61 0.30
N VAL A 230 13.86 -2.53 1.10
CA VAL A 230 12.57 -3.16 0.81
C VAL A 230 11.55 -2.71 1.84
N HIS A 231 10.53 -1.96 1.41
CA HIS A 231 9.50 -1.42 2.30
C HIS A 231 8.21 -2.22 2.25
N GLY A 232 7.57 -2.47 3.40
CA GLY A 232 6.19 -2.95 3.48
C GLY A 232 5.91 -4.21 2.65
N ASP A 233 4.87 -4.15 1.81
CA ASP A 233 4.47 -5.22 0.88
C ASP A 233 5.52 -5.53 -0.22
N GLY A 234 6.54 -4.70 -0.37
CA GLY A 234 7.70 -4.98 -1.22
C GLY A 234 8.43 -6.26 -0.81
N SER A 235 8.37 -6.65 0.46
CA SER A 235 8.97 -7.91 0.93
C SER A 235 8.21 -9.14 0.42
N ARG A 236 6.89 -9.05 0.23
CA ARG A 236 6.09 -10.10 -0.41
C ARG A 236 6.44 -10.24 -1.88
N LEU A 237 6.65 -9.11 -2.56
CA LEU A 237 7.05 -9.11 -3.97
C LEU A 237 8.42 -9.76 -4.13
N LEU A 238 9.38 -9.39 -3.28
CA LEU A 238 10.70 -9.99 -3.25
C LEU A 238 10.63 -11.50 -2.98
N LYS A 239 9.83 -11.95 -2.00
CA LYS A 239 9.64 -13.38 -1.74
C LYS A 239 9.21 -14.15 -2.98
N ARG A 240 8.20 -13.66 -3.69
CA ARG A 240 7.71 -14.32 -4.91
C ARG A 240 8.74 -14.31 -6.04
N ALA A 241 9.53 -13.24 -6.16
CA ALA A 241 10.64 -13.21 -7.10
C ALA A 241 11.68 -14.30 -6.74
N LEU A 242 12.13 -14.36 -5.49
CA LEU A 242 13.13 -15.34 -5.04
C LEU A 242 12.65 -16.79 -5.13
N MET A 243 11.37 -17.07 -4.91
CA MET A 243 10.81 -18.41 -5.11
C MET A 243 11.02 -18.95 -6.54
N ARG A 244 11.13 -18.06 -7.53
CA ARG A 244 11.37 -18.41 -8.94
C ARG A 244 12.86 -18.47 -9.29
N LEU A 245 13.71 -17.84 -8.47
CA LEU A 245 15.15 -17.80 -8.64
C LEU A 245 15.89 -18.86 -7.81
N GLN A 246 15.18 -19.90 -7.35
CA GLN A 246 15.81 -20.97 -6.56
C GLN A 246 16.96 -21.62 -7.34
N GLY A 247 18.11 -21.75 -6.69
CA GLY A 247 19.33 -22.28 -7.29
C GLY A 247 20.19 -21.23 -8.01
N GLN A 248 19.73 -19.98 -8.13
CA GLN A 248 20.54 -18.88 -8.65
C GLN A 248 21.38 -18.26 -7.53
N ASN A 249 22.61 -17.85 -7.86
CA ASN A 249 23.46 -17.08 -6.95
C ASN A 249 23.17 -15.58 -7.11
N LEU A 250 22.95 -14.88 -6.01
CA LEU A 250 22.59 -13.46 -5.88
C LEU A 250 23.47 -12.76 -4.82
N ASP A 251 24.72 -13.18 -4.68
CA ASP A 251 25.70 -12.68 -3.69
C ASP A 251 26.18 -11.23 -3.88
N GLY A 252 25.86 -10.63 -5.03
CA GLY A 252 26.01 -9.20 -5.32
C GLY A 252 24.96 -8.32 -4.64
N HIS A 253 23.94 -8.92 -4.02
CA HIS A 253 22.81 -8.20 -3.43
C HIS A 253 22.87 -8.20 -1.89
N THR A 254 22.79 -7.01 -1.31
CA THR A 254 22.63 -6.79 0.13
C THR A 254 21.27 -6.17 0.39
N VAL A 255 20.52 -6.65 1.39
CA VAL A 255 19.12 -6.24 1.60
C VAL A 255 18.87 -5.73 3.02
N PHE A 256 18.19 -4.59 3.09
CA PHE A 256 17.58 -4.02 4.29
C PHE A 256 16.06 -4.05 4.17
N PHE A 257 15.36 -4.35 5.27
CA PHE A 257 13.91 -4.39 5.33
C PHE A 257 13.34 -3.28 6.21
N ALA A 258 12.52 -2.42 5.64
CA ALA A 258 11.85 -1.37 6.38
C ALA A 258 10.37 -1.74 6.55
N ALA A 259 9.97 -1.99 7.80
CA ALA A 259 8.61 -2.42 8.14
C ALA A 259 8.05 -3.54 7.23
N PRO A 260 8.74 -4.68 7.06
CA PRO A 260 8.28 -5.73 6.15
C PRO A 260 6.92 -6.29 6.59
N THR A 261 6.02 -6.56 5.64
CA THR A 261 4.72 -7.19 5.91
C THR A 261 4.72 -8.69 5.63
N GLU A 262 5.58 -9.19 4.74
CA GLU A 262 5.79 -10.61 4.53
C GLU A 262 6.52 -11.26 5.71
N TRP A 263 6.11 -12.47 6.08
CA TRP A 263 6.69 -13.17 7.24
C TRP A 263 8.17 -13.50 7.02
N MET A 264 9.04 -12.87 7.82
CA MET A 264 10.48 -12.85 7.58
C MET A 264 11.15 -14.20 7.83
N ALA A 265 10.65 -15.02 8.76
CA ALA A 265 11.18 -16.37 8.96
C ALA A 265 10.91 -17.29 7.74
N GLY A 266 9.98 -16.93 6.85
CA GLY A 266 9.82 -17.59 5.56
C GLY A 266 10.66 -16.98 4.42
N LEU A 267 11.01 -15.69 4.50
CA LEU A 267 11.76 -14.98 3.44
C LEU A 267 13.28 -15.09 3.61
N LEU A 268 13.78 -14.93 4.84
CA LEU A 268 15.21 -14.98 5.15
C LEU A 268 15.90 -16.29 4.69
N PRO A 269 15.30 -17.49 4.87
CA PRO A 269 15.88 -18.72 4.32
C PRO A 269 16.00 -18.71 2.79
N LEU A 270 15.03 -18.15 2.08
CA LEU A 270 15.06 -18.07 0.61
C LEU A 270 16.20 -17.17 0.14
N MET A 271 16.36 -16.01 0.78
CA MET A 271 17.47 -15.10 0.50
C MET A 271 18.83 -15.76 0.74
N ARG A 272 18.99 -16.45 1.88
CA ARG A 272 20.22 -17.18 2.22
C ARG A 272 20.52 -18.27 1.18
N LYS A 273 19.51 -19.03 0.76
CA LYS A 273 19.66 -20.07 -0.29
C LYS A 273 20.10 -19.49 -1.64
N CYS A 274 19.72 -18.26 -1.95
CA CYS A 274 20.17 -17.56 -3.15
C CYS A 274 21.49 -16.81 -2.94
N GLY A 275 22.16 -16.92 -1.79
CA GLY A 275 23.44 -16.25 -1.53
C GLY A 275 23.36 -14.75 -1.23
N MET A 276 22.15 -14.16 -1.14
CA MET A 276 22.00 -12.74 -0.80
C MET A 276 22.53 -12.45 0.62
N LYS A 277 22.96 -11.21 0.84
CA LYS A 277 23.46 -10.72 2.12
C LYS A 277 22.41 -9.86 2.82
N LEU A 278 22.48 -9.81 4.14
CA LEU A 278 21.70 -8.84 4.91
C LEU A 278 22.52 -7.58 5.10
N HIS A 279 21.84 -6.46 5.23
CA HIS A 279 22.44 -5.23 5.70
C HIS A 279 22.75 -5.33 7.22
N ASP A 280 23.70 -4.53 7.72
CA ASP A 280 24.14 -4.57 9.13
C ASP A 280 22.98 -4.26 10.09
N GLU A 281 22.15 -3.30 9.70
CA GLU A 281 20.80 -3.15 10.24
C GLU A 281 19.89 -3.98 9.33
N VAL A 282 19.35 -5.09 9.82
CA VAL A 282 18.56 -6.03 9.02
C VAL A 282 17.14 -5.51 8.79
N MET A 283 16.53 -4.98 9.85
CA MET A 283 15.16 -4.49 9.86
C MET A 283 15.01 -3.23 10.70
N ALA A 284 14.07 -2.36 10.31
CA ALA A 284 13.61 -1.26 11.15
C ALA A 284 12.07 -1.19 11.18
N PHE A 285 11.54 -0.80 12.34
CA PHE A 285 10.11 -0.59 12.56
C PHE A 285 9.90 0.68 13.38
N ASN A 286 8.81 1.40 13.09
CA ASN A 286 8.31 2.42 14.00
C ASN A 286 7.73 1.73 15.25
N ALA A 287 7.88 2.30 16.45
CA ALA A 287 7.36 1.70 17.68
C ALA A 287 5.83 1.52 17.68
N ASP A 288 5.10 2.39 16.98
CA ASP A 288 3.64 2.32 16.85
C ASP A 288 3.16 1.59 15.58
N ASP A 289 4.08 1.00 14.80
CA ASP A 289 3.72 0.18 13.64
C ASP A 289 3.45 -1.28 14.04
N TRP A 290 2.16 -1.61 14.09
CA TRP A 290 1.64 -2.93 14.44
C TRP A 290 0.98 -3.61 13.24
N ARG A 291 1.35 -3.23 12.01
CA ARG A 291 0.78 -3.83 10.79
C ARG A 291 1.21 -5.27 10.57
N ALA A 292 2.39 -5.65 11.06
CA ALA A 292 2.96 -6.99 10.91
C ALA A 292 3.54 -7.51 12.24
N PRO A 293 2.71 -7.76 13.27
CA PRO A 293 3.18 -8.15 14.61
C PRO A 293 4.00 -9.45 14.58
N GLY A 294 3.71 -10.38 13.67
CA GLY A 294 4.51 -11.59 13.49
C GLY A 294 5.97 -11.31 13.17
N ASN A 295 6.28 -10.23 12.45
CA ASN A 295 7.66 -9.82 12.17
C ASN A 295 8.33 -9.03 13.30
N ARG A 296 7.63 -8.80 14.41
CA ARG A 296 8.14 -8.12 15.60
C ARG A 296 8.31 -9.07 16.78
N LEU A 297 7.43 -10.08 16.86
CA LEU A 297 7.28 -10.95 18.01
C LEU A 297 7.78 -12.38 17.78
N ASP A 298 8.08 -12.78 16.53
CA ASP A 298 8.47 -14.16 16.24
C ASP A 298 9.97 -14.40 16.52
N PRO A 299 10.32 -15.24 17.52
CA PRO A 299 11.71 -15.52 17.87
C PRO A 299 12.46 -16.29 16.78
N ARG A 300 11.77 -16.99 15.86
CA ARG A 300 12.42 -17.73 14.76
C ARG A 300 13.20 -16.81 13.85
N ILE A 301 12.80 -15.54 13.75
CA ILE A 301 13.50 -14.53 12.95
C ILE A 301 14.93 -14.30 13.49
N ILE A 302 15.15 -14.36 14.81
CA ILE A 302 16.48 -14.24 15.42
C ILE A 302 17.40 -15.35 14.90
N THR A 303 16.91 -16.60 14.93
CA THR A 303 17.64 -17.78 14.44
C THR A 303 17.95 -17.66 12.96
N GLU A 304 17.00 -17.16 12.17
CA GLU A 304 17.21 -16.97 10.74
C GLU A 304 18.24 -15.89 10.41
N ILE A 305 18.27 -14.78 11.16
CA ILE A 305 19.32 -13.75 11.03
C ILE A 305 20.70 -14.35 11.37
N GLN A 306 20.81 -15.07 12.48
CA GLN A 306 22.09 -15.68 12.91
C GLN A 306 22.62 -16.69 11.88
N SER A 307 21.72 -17.36 11.17
CA SER A 307 22.04 -18.36 10.15
C SER A 307 22.71 -17.76 8.89
N PHE A 308 22.75 -16.43 8.72
CA PHE A 308 23.56 -15.77 7.68
C PHE A 308 25.06 -15.70 8.04
N GLY A 309 25.43 -16.03 9.28
CA GLY A 309 26.82 -16.18 9.70
C GLY A 309 27.21 -15.27 10.87
N PRO A 310 28.47 -15.40 11.36
CA PRO A 310 28.93 -14.74 12.59
C PRO A 310 28.83 -13.21 12.56
N ALA A 311 28.95 -12.58 11.38
CA ALA A 311 28.85 -11.14 11.20
C ALA A 311 27.49 -10.57 11.64
N TYR A 312 26.42 -11.38 11.60
CA TYR A 312 25.05 -10.93 11.90
C TYR A 312 24.62 -11.16 13.36
N ARG A 313 25.53 -11.60 14.24
CA ARG A 313 25.23 -11.82 15.66
C ARG A 313 24.75 -10.54 16.35
N GLN A 314 25.41 -9.40 16.07
CA GLN A 314 25.02 -8.13 16.67
C GLN A 314 23.63 -7.69 16.19
N ALA A 315 23.34 -7.84 14.90
CA ALA A 315 22.02 -7.55 14.33
C ALA A 315 20.92 -8.42 14.96
N ALA A 316 21.18 -9.71 15.13
CA ALA A 316 20.25 -10.63 15.79
C ALA A 316 20.00 -10.25 17.26
N GLN A 317 21.03 -9.80 17.99
CA GLN A 317 20.87 -9.32 19.37
C GLN A 317 20.07 -8.02 19.44
N LYS A 318 20.33 -7.05 18.55
CA LYS A 318 19.53 -5.83 18.44
C LYS A 318 18.05 -6.16 18.19
N TYR A 319 17.77 -7.07 17.26
CA TYR A 319 16.40 -7.51 16.98
C TYR A 319 15.77 -8.23 18.19
N LYS A 320 16.52 -9.08 18.91
CA LYS A 320 16.05 -9.73 20.14
C LYS A 320 15.65 -8.72 21.22
N GLN A 321 16.45 -7.68 21.41
CA GLN A 321 16.14 -6.59 22.36
C GLN A 321 14.87 -5.82 21.96
N ALA A 322 14.73 -5.51 20.66
CA ALA A 322 13.53 -4.87 20.13
C ALA A 322 12.28 -5.75 20.34
N MET A 323 12.36 -7.04 20.01
CA MET A 323 11.29 -8.01 20.24
C MET A 323 10.87 -8.07 21.71
N GLN A 324 11.83 -8.09 22.65
CA GLN A 324 11.52 -8.10 24.09
C GLN A 324 10.79 -6.83 24.52
N SER A 325 11.21 -5.66 24.03
CA SER A 325 10.52 -4.38 24.28
C SER A 325 9.10 -4.38 23.70
N ASP A 326 8.93 -4.95 22.50
CA ASP A 326 7.63 -5.05 21.84
C ASP A 326 6.69 -6.02 22.55
N MET A 327 7.21 -7.15 23.06
CA MET A 327 6.45 -8.08 23.89
C MET A 327 5.93 -7.38 25.16
N ILE A 328 6.78 -6.64 25.87
CA ILE A 328 6.36 -5.87 27.06
C ILE A 328 5.26 -4.88 26.71
N THR A 329 5.41 -4.19 25.57
CA THR A 329 4.40 -3.24 25.07
C THR A 329 3.08 -3.95 24.80
N ALA A 330 3.09 -5.08 24.08
CA ALA A 330 1.91 -5.89 23.79
C ALA A 330 1.21 -6.40 25.07
N PHE A 331 1.98 -6.91 26.04
CA PHE A 331 1.43 -7.32 27.34
C PHE A 331 0.89 -6.14 28.16
N GLY A 332 1.55 -4.98 28.10
CA GLY A 332 1.09 -3.75 28.74
C GLY A 332 -0.25 -3.24 28.19
N TRP A 333 -0.54 -3.50 26.92
CA TRP A 333 -1.88 -3.29 26.36
C TRP A 333 -2.89 -4.32 26.89
N GLY A 334 -2.46 -5.56 27.08
CA GLY A 334 -3.34 -6.62 27.53
C GLY A 334 -3.86 -6.50 28.95
N THR A 335 -3.09 -5.89 29.86
CA THR A 335 -3.53 -5.65 31.25
C THR A 335 -4.67 -4.62 31.35
N LEU A 336 -4.83 -3.73 30.37
CA LEU A 336 -5.92 -2.74 30.32
C LEU A 336 -7.23 -3.28 29.75
N ALA A 337 -7.17 -4.36 28.95
CA ALA A 337 -8.34 -5.04 28.39
C ALA A 337 -9.25 -5.66 29.47
N SER A 338 -8.80 -5.71 30.73
CA SER A 338 -9.62 -6.05 31.90
C SER A 338 -10.62 -4.95 32.30
N THR A 339 -10.60 -3.78 31.65
CA THR A 339 -11.66 -2.78 31.78
C THR A 339 -12.81 -3.09 30.81
N PRO A 340 -14.09 -2.93 31.21
CA PRO A 340 -15.26 -3.40 30.45
C PRO A 340 -15.48 -2.74 29.07
N LEU A 341 -14.62 -1.81 28.67
CA LEU A 341 -14.64 -1.14 27.36
C LEU A 341 -13.61 -1.67 26.35
N THR A 342 -12.68 -2.56 26.72
CA THR A 342 -11.52 -2.91 25.86
C THR A 342 -11.18 -4.41 25.76
N GLY A 343 -12.05 -5.31 26.24
CA GLY A 343 -11.80 -6.75 26.32
C GLY A 343 -11.47 -7.49 25.01
N SER A 344 -11.79 -6.94 23.83
CA SER A 344 -11.50 -7.57 22.52
C SER A 344 -10.13 -7.19 21.92
N PHE A 345 -9.34 -6.38 22.62
CA PHE A 345 -8.13 -5.73 22.07
C PHE A 345 -6.98 -6.71 21.77
N ILE A 346 -6.73 -7.70 22.64
CA ILE A 346 -5.55 -8.58 22.53
C ILE A 346 -5.75 -9.64 21.45
N ASP A 347 -6.86 -10.36 21.48
CA ASP A 347 -7.14 -11.45 20.53
C ASP A 347 -7.15 -10.90 19.11
N SER A 348 -7.74 -9.73 18.93
CA SER A 348 -7.77 -9.08 17.62
C SER A 348 -6.39 -8.52 17.20
N LEU A 349 -5.53 -8.08 18.12
CA LEU A 349 -4.17 -7.60 17.81
C LEU A 349 -3.20 -8.75 17.50
N MET A 350 -3.41 -9.90 18.14
CA MET A 350 -2.71 -11.17 17.86
C MET A 350 -3.17 -11.80 16.54
N ASP A 351 -4.47 -11.74 16.21
CA ASP A 351 -5.04 -12.28 14.96
C ASP A 351 -4.91 -11.33 13.76
N GLY A 352 -4.36 -10.12 13.95
CA GLY A 352 -4.28 -9.09 12.90
C GLY A 352 -5.64 -8.49 12.51
N GLN A 353 -6.71 -8.83 13.22
CA GLN A 353 -8.09 -8.38 13.01
C GLN A 353 -8.49 -7.17 13.89
N PHE A 354 -7.58 -6.68 14.74
CA PHE A 354 -7.76 -5.56 15.69
C PHE A 354 -8.44 -4.35 15.09
N LEU A 355 -8.05 -4.05 13.86
CA LEU A 355 -8.46 -2.84 13.19
C LEU A 355 -9.80 -2.99 12.46
N ASP A 356 -10.36 -4.21 12.38
CA ASP A 356 -11.71 -4.46 11.82
C ASP A 356 -12.81 -4.40 12.88
N THR A 357 -12.46 -4.56 14.16
CA THR A 357 -13.42 -4.58 15.28
C THR A 357 -13.62 -3.21 15.93
N MET A 358 -12.69 -2.27 15.78
CA MET A 358 -12.84 -0.90 16.30
C MET A 358 -13.64 -0.03 15.32
N GLY A 359 -14.92 0.17 15.62
CA GLY A 359 -15.75 1.15 14.94
C GLY A 359 -15.37 2.58 15.33
N PRO A 360 -15.71 3.61 14.51
CA PRO A 360 -15.42 5.02 14.80
C PRO A 360 -15.96 5.53 16.16
N ARG A 361 -16.97 4.85 16.73
CA ARG A 361 -17.64 5.23 17.97
C ARG A 361 -16.87 4.83 19.23
N GLU A 362 -16.17 3.70 19.22
CA GLU A 362 -15.42 3.23 20.40
C GLU A 362 -14.15 4.05 20.64
N THR A 363 -13.52 4.51 19.55
CA THR A 363 -12.29 5.31 19.62
C THR A 363 -12.52 6.71 20.20
N ALA A 364 -13.73 7.27 20.04
CA ALA A 364 -14.07 8.59 20.56
C ALA A 364 -14.28 8.60 22.10
N GLY A 365 -14.78 7.50 22.68
CA GLY A 365 -15.08 7.40 24.11
C GLY A 365 -13.83 7.32 25.00
N VAL A 366 -12.74 6.72 24.52
CA VAL A 366 -11.49 6.50 25.29
C VAL A 366 -10.72 7.81 25.57
N LEU A 367 -10.95 8.87 24.79
CA LEU A 367 -10.18 10.11 24.85
C LEU A 367 -10.87 11.26 25.60
N GLY A 368 -12.11 11.07 26.07
CA GLY A 368 -12.90 12.11 26.74
C GLY A 368 -12.44 12.49 28.15
N GLY A 369 -11.59 11.70 28.80
CA GLY A 369 -11.06 11.98 30.13
C GLY A 369 -9.55 11.74 30.19
N ILE A 370 -8.74 12.80 30.21
CA ILE A 370 -7.29 12.65 30.03
C ILE A 370 -6.52 13.02 31.30
N SER A 371 -5.88 11.99 31.88
CA SER A 371 -4.63 12.12 32.63
C SER A 371 -3.42 11.95 31.68
N LEU A 372 -2.23 12.39 32.07
CA LEU A 372 -1.02 12.37 31.21
C LEU A 372 -0.65 10.98 30.67
N ALA A 373 -0.95 9.91 31.42
CA ALA A 373 -0.76 8.52 31.00
C ALA A 373 -1.77 8.08 29.93
N VAL A 374 -3.00 8.59 30.00
CA VAL A 374 -4.05 8.39 28.97
C VAL A 374 -3.66 9.13 27.69
N ALA A 375 -3.04 10.32 27.76
CA ALA A 375 -2.59 11.07 26.59
C ALA A 375 -1.51 10.32 25.78
N ARG A 376 -0.46 9.80 26.45
CA ARG A 376 0.61 9.03 25.77
C ARG A 376 0.06 7.76 25.12
N ARG A 377 -0.82 7.03 25.80
CA ARG A 377 -1.48 5.84 25.25
C ARG A 377 -2.46 6.18 24.13
N GLY A 378 -3.17 7.29 24.23
CA GLY A 378 -4.04 7.81 23.18
C GLY A 378 -3.30 8.10 21.87
N ARG A 379 -2.08 8.65 21.94
CA ARG A 379 -1.22 8.85 20.76
C ARG A 379 -0.80 7.54 20.11
N SER A 380 -0.40 6.55 20.91
CA SER A 380 -0.01 5.23 20.39
C SER A 380 -1.21 4.51 19.76
N LEU A 381 -2.39 4.52 20.40
CA LEU A 381 -3.64 4.01 19.81
C LEU A 381 -3.96 4.70 18.49
N ARG A 382 -3.93 6.03 18.45
CA ARG A 382 -4.12 6.82 17.23
C ARG A 382 -3.17 6.37 16.13
N ASN A 383 -1.88 6.24 16.43
CA ASN A 383 -0.85 5.82 15.48
C ASN A 383 -1.08 4.39 14.99
N MET A 384 -1.45 3.48 15.89
CA MET A 384 -1.80 2.10 15.54
C MET A 384 -3.00 2.03 14.59
N THR A 385 -4.05 2.82 14.85
CA THR A 385 -5.21 2.95 13.95
C THR A 385 -4.81 3.51 12.58
N ALA A 386 -3.84 4.43 12.56
CA ALA A 386 -3.35 5.03 11.33
C ALA A 386 -2.50 4.11 10.45
N ASN A 387 -2.10 2.91 10.92
CA ASN A 387 -1.36 1.93 10.11
C ASN A 387 -2.08 1.50 8.82
N ARG A 388 -3.41 1.68 8.77
CA ARG A 388 -4.24 1.45 7.58
C ARG A 388 -4.31 2.64 6.63
N ALA A 389 -4.15 3.86 7.14
CA ALA A 389 -4.26 5.06 6.34
C ALA A 389 -3.18 5.07 5.26
N ASN A 390 -3.55 5.41 4.03
CA ASN A 390 -2.59 5.56 2.93
C ASN A 390 -1.94 6.95 2.86
N ASP A 391 -2.07 7.75 3.92
CA ASP A 391 -1.46 9.06 4.04
C ASP A 391 -0.12 8.94 4.80
N PRO A 392 1.02 9.21 4.14
CA PRO A 392 2.32 9.19 4.80
C PRO A 392 2.36 10.09 6.03
N ALA A 393 1.68 11.25 6.00
CA ALA A 393 1.68 12.19 7.10
C ALA A 393 1.02 11.66 8.39
N LEU A 394 0.27 10.55 8.29
CA LEU A 394 -0.50 9.96 9.38
C LEU A 394 -0.07 8.53 9.70
N ASN A 395 0.59 7.81 8.80
CA ASN A 395 0.87 6.39 8.94
C ASN A 395 2.31 6.10 9.42
N PRO A 396 2.51 5.60 10.65
CA PRO A 396 3.86 5.33 11.17
C PRO A 396 4.58 4.19 10.42
N HIS A 397 3.85 3.31 9.74
CA HIS A 397 4.43 2.27 8.87
C HIS A 397 5.23 2.86 7.69
N MET A 398 4.95 4.10 7.29
CA MET A 398 5.72 4.81 6.25
C MET A 398 6.97 5.51 6.82
N HIS A 399 7.18 5.45 8.14
CA HIS A 399 8.28 6.11 8.84
C HIS A 399 9.00 5.17 9.83
N PRO A 400 9.64 4.10 9.32
CA PRO A 400 10.26 3.06 10.15
C PRO A 400 11.45 3.55 10.99
N PHE A 401 12.06 4.68 10.65
CA PHE A 401 13.19 5.27 11.38
C PHE A 401 12.78 6.39 12.34
N LYS A 402 11.55 6.90 12.29
CA LYS A 402 11.10 7.92 13.24
C LYS A 402 10.81 7.27 14.58
N SER A 403 11.32 7.86 15.66
CA SER A 403 10.83 7.54 17.00
C SER A 403 9.35 7.91 17.14
N ALA A 404 8.65 7.31 18.09
CA ALA A 404 7.25 7.65 18.36
C ALA A 404 7.09 9.16 18.65
N SER A 405 8.03 9.78 19.38
CA SER A 405 7.99 11.23 19.65
C SER A 405 8.19 12.07 18.38
N SER A 406 9.17 11.73 17.55
CA SER A 406 9.44 12.43 16.29
C SER A 406 8.27 12.28 15.31
N PHE A 407 7.68 11.09 15.21
CA PHE A 407 6.50 10.86 14.40
C PHE A 407 5.29 11.65 14.90
N ASN A 408 5.05 11.67 16.22
CA ASN A 408 3.97 12.48 16.80
C ASN A 408 4.14 13.98 16.53
N ALA A 409 5.38 14.49 16.59
CA ALA A 409 5.67 15.87 16.23
C ALA A 409 5.42 16.14 14.74
N HIS A 410 5.83 15.22 13.85
CA HIS A 410 5.55 15.28 12.42
C HIS A 410 4.03 15.36 12.13
N VAL A 411 3.25 14.47 12.73
CA VAL A 411 1.79 14.44 12.60
C VAL A 411 1.16 15.75 13.10
N ALA A 412 1.62 16.25 14.26
CA ALA A 412 1.10 17.48 14.86
C ALA A 412 1.39 18.71 14.00
N GLN A 413 2.59 18.80 13.42
CA GLN A 413 2.99 19.88 12.52
C GLN A 413 2.15 19.86 11.22
N GLY A 414 1.90 18.69 10.65
CA GLY A 414 1.12 18.55 9.42
C GLY A 414 -0.39 18.78 9.59
N ASN A 415 -0.94 18.49 10.78
CA ASN A 415 -2.41 18.43 10.98
C ASN A 415 -2.94 19.42 12.03
N GLY A 416 -2.09 20.23 12.68
CA GLY A 416 -2.52 21.25 13.63
C GLY A 416 -2.90 20.70 15.01
N GLY A 417 -2.16 19.70 15.50
CA GLY A 417 -2.31 19.12 16.85
C GLY A 417 -3.03 17.77 16.92
N GLU A 418 -3.13 17.21 18.13
CA GLU A 418 -3.59 15.83 18.36
C GLU A 418 -5.04 15.60 17.94
N PHE A 419 -5.97 16.44 18.38
CA PHE A 419 -7.38 16.27 18.05
C PHE A 419 -7.63 16.35 16.53
N LYS A 420 -6.99 17.32 15.86
CA LYS A 420 -7.11 17.45 14.40
C LYS A 420 -6.46 16.29 13.65
N SER A 421 -5.33 15.76 14.14
CA SER A 421 -4.73 14.56 13.55
C SER A 421 -5.61 13.32 13.69
N PHE A 422 -6.36 13.20 14.78
CA PHE A 422 -7.34 12.13 14.96
C PHE A 422 -8.50 12.28 13.96
N LEU A 423 -9.06 13.48 13.83
CA LEU A 423 -10.08 13.75 12.80
C LEU A 423 -9.57 13.49 11.38
N ALA A 424 -8.29 13.80 11.12
CA ALA A 424 -7.65 13.52 9.84
C ALA A 424 -7.56 12.00 9.58
N ILE A 425 -7.23 11.20 10.60
CA ILE A 425 -7.25 9.73 10.50
C ILE A 425 -8.67 9.23 10.24
N CYS A 426 -9.66 9.68 11.01
CA CYS A 426 -11.06 9.29 10.79
C CYS A 426 -11.54 9.67 9.37
N LYS A 427 -11.13 10.83 8.85
CA LYS A 427 -11.41 11.26 7.48
C LYS A 427 -10.67 10.41 6.45
N SER A 428 -9.39 10.11 6.66
CA SER A 428 -8.59 9.28 5.76
C SER A 428 -9.15 7.86 5.67
N LEU A 429 -9.45 7.25 6.82
CA LEU A 429 -10.09 5.94 6.87
C LEU A 429 -11.51 6.03 6.30
N GLY A 430 -12.28 7.06 6.65
CA GLY A 430 -13.61 7.30 6.13
C GLY A 430 -13.64 7.40 4.59
N LYS A 431 -12.65 8.03 3.97
CA LYS A 431 -12.49 8.05 2.50
C LYS A 431 -12.13 6.68 1.90
N GLU A 432 -11.48 5.82 2.67
CA GLU A 432 -11.20 4.44 2.26
C GLU A 432 -12.43 3.53 2.45
N TYR A 433 -13.26 3.79 3.47
CA TYR A 433 -14.44 2.99 3.82
C TYR A 433 -15.77 3.51 3.27
N ALA A 434 -15.84 4.74 2.72
CA ALA A 434 -16.96 5.28 1.97
C ALA A 434 -16.83 4.98 0.47
#